data_AF-A0A8B6EKF9-F1
#
_entry.id   AF-A0A8B6EKF9-F1
#
_cell.length_a   1.000
_cell.length_b   1.000
_cell.length_c   1.000
_cell.angle_alpha   90.00
_cell.angle_beta   90.00
_cell.angle_gamma   90.00
#
_symmetry.space_group_name_H-M   'P 1'
#
loop_
_entity.id
_entity.type
_entity.pdbx_description
1 polymer ?
#
loop_
_entity_poly.entity_id
_entity_poly.type
_entity_poly.pdbx_seq_one_letter_code
_entity_poly.pdbx_strand_id
1 'polypeptide(L)'
;MNSELLYLTNTSVAAEFEWATYACYVYPRIIQQMISCYQSSHQYVYAYNMSLWCSGYAQTIPLTSLRRSNKHKYKQYNSCFSTLLQTIYRDAVSGWLMLASFFYMVKQYDKALHILVYSLSKFTPEKLYSFMEMSDIHNRLLKLKSFQKKKIVRIWKIMLVDYMKFYQNSWLIPHELQMEVKYTNFSISSIVYAYFLQFLCHHHRNEFRQCQDCLHTLKLVIAEHYCIEGQITFKSAAYNILVIALQLSGDHEAARQAFIHSVDIFPNENTSIKRLELMSS
;
A
#
# COMPACT_ATOMS: atom_id res chain seq x y z
N MET A 1 49.92 -24.83 -49.93
CA MET A 1 48.97 -25.24 -48.88
C MET A 1 49.34 -24.79 -47.45
N ASN A 2 50.29 -23.87 -47.22
CA ASN A 2 50.67 -23.45 -45.85
C ASN A 2 50.52 -21.94 -45.55
N SER A 3 49.98 -21.12 -46.46
CA SER A 3 49.79 -19.67 -46.25
C SER A 3 48.38 -19.27 -45.79
N GLU A 4 47.35 -20.08 -46.06
CA GLU A 4 45.97 -19.78 -45.65
C GLU A 4 45.67 -20.14 -44.18
N LEU A 5 46.38 -21.13 -43.62
CA LEU A 5 46.23 -21.54 -42.20
C LEU A 5 46.83 -20.52 -41.21
N LEU A 6 47.78 -19.69 -41.63
CA LEU A 6 48.39 -18.65 -40.80
C LEU A 6 47.56 -17.35 -40.76
N TYR A 7 46.72 -17.12 -41.76
CA TYR A 7 45.84 -15.93 -41.79
C TYR A 7 44.57 -16.14 -40.94
N LEU A 8 44.02 -17.36 -40.94
CA LEU A 8 42.83 -17.72 -40.15
C LEU A 8 43.10 -17.83 -38.63
N THR A 9 44.32 -18.18 -38.24
CA THR A 9 44.71 -18.28 -36.82
C THR A 9 45.01 -16.92 -36.18
N ASN A 10 45.54 -15.95 -36.94
CA ASN A 10 45.76 -14.59 -36.43
C ASN A 10 44.48 -13.76 -36.29
N THR A 11 43.45 -14.03 -37.09
CA THR A 11 42.14 -13.36 -36.94
C THR A 11 41.32 -13.89 -35.76
N SER A 12 41.50 -15.16 -35.36
CA SER A 12 40.75 -15.74 -34.24
C SER A 12 41.31 -15.29 -32.89
N VAL A 13 42.65 -15.21 -32.76
CA VAL A 13 43.29 -14.74 -31.52
C VAL A 13 43.08 -13.24 -31.29
N ALA A 14 43.07 -12.43 -32.35
CA ALA A 14 42.75 -11.00 -32.26
C ALA A 14 41.28 -10.75 -31.87
N ALA A 15 40.35 -11.54 -32.42
CA ALA A 15 38.93 -11.48 -32.03
C ALA A 15 38.72 -11.95 -30.59
N GLU A 16 39.37 -13.03 -30.14
CA GLU A 16 39.26 -13.51 -28.75
C GLU A 16 39.87 -12.51 -27.74
N PHE A 17 40.93 -11.79 -28.11
CA PHE A 17 41.49 -10.72 -27.28
C PHE A 17 40.56 -9.49 -27.21
N GLU A 18 39.91 -9.09 -28.31
CA GLU A 18 38.90 -8.01 -28.29
C GLU A 18 37.66 -8.40 -27.46
N TRP A 19 37.19 -9.64 -27.56
CA TRP A 19 36.08 -10.15 -26.74
C TRP A 19 36.44 -10.27 -25.25
N ALA A 20 37.67 -10.68 -24.92
CA ALA A 20 38.15 -10.73 -23.54
C ALA A 20 38.36 -9.33 -22.95
N THR A 21 38.83 -8.37 -23.74
CA THR A 21 39.00 -6.96 -23.30
C THR A 21 37.65 -6.25 -23.16
N TYR A 22 36.70 -6.53 -24.05
CA TYR A 22 35.30 -6.07 -23.94
C TYR A 22 34.60 -6.70 -22.74
N ALA A 23 34.83 -7.98 -22.47
CA ALA A 23 34.33 -8.65 -21.26
C ALA A 23 34.94 -8.03 -19.99
N CYS A 24 36.24 -7.73 -19.94
CA CYS A 24 36.88 -7.08 -18.80
C CYS A 24 36.43 -5.63 -18.57
N TYR A 25 35.89 -4.91 -19.56
CA TYR A 25 35.33 -3.55 -19.38
C TYR A 25 33.83 -3.53 -19.07
N VAL A 26 33.07 -4.50 -19.60
CA VAL A 26 31.62 -4.57 -19.47
C VAL A 26 31.20 -5.37 -18.24
N TYR A 27 31.95 -6.43 -17.86
CA TYR A 27 31.62 -7.25 -16.69
C TYR A 27 31.78 -6.54 -15.35
N PRO A 28 32.78 -5.69 -15.06
CA PRO A 28 32.86 -5.01 -13.76
C PRO A 28 31.68 -4.07 -13.54
N ARG A 29 31.19 -3.42 -14.60
CA ARG A 29 30.00 -2.55 -14.53
C ARG A 29 28.71 -3.35 -14.42
N ILE A 30 28.59 -4.50 -15.10
CA ILE A 30 27.42 -5.38 -14.98
C ILE A 30 27.41 -6.10 -13.63
N ILE A 31 28.56 -6.56 -13.13
CA ILE A 31 28.71 -7.17 -11.80
C ILE A 31 28.52 -6.10 -10.71
N GLN A 32 29.09 -4.89 -10.83
CA GLN A 32 28.76 -3.78 -9.92
C GLN A 32 27.29 -3.37 -10.02
N GLN A 33 26.66 -3.46 -11.19
CA GLN A 33 25.23 -3.21 -11.33
C GLN A 33 24.39 -4.33 -10.74
N MET A 34 24.77 -5.59 -10.90
CA MET A 34 24.11 -6.72 -10.25
C MET A 34 24.28 -6.59 -8.74
N ILE A 35 25.50 -6.33 -8.23
CA ILE A 35 25.78 -6.07 -6.82
C ILE A 35 25.03 -4.82 -6.33
N SER A 36 24.94 -3.73 -7.09
CA SER A 36 24.18 -2.53 -6.71
C SER A 36 22.67 -2.76 -6.75
N CYS A 37 22.17 -3.54 -7.71
CA CYS A 37 20.77 -3.95 -7.80
C CYS A 37 20.43 -4.91 -6.66
N TYR A 38 21.36 -5.80 -6.28
CA TYR A 38 21.24 -6.77 -5.20
C TYR A 38 21.35 -6.10 -3.82
N GLN A 39 22.28 -5.16 -3.65
CA GLN A 39 22.44 -4.35 -2.44
C GLN A 39 21.27 -3.36 -2.29
N SER A 40 20.83 -2.73 -3.39
CA SER A 40 19.64 -1.87 -3.37
C SER A 40 18.39 -2.68 -3.09
N SER A 41 18.22 -3.89 -3.66
CA SER A 41 17.10 -4.76 -3.33
C SER A 41 17.13 -5.22 -1.87
N HIS A 42 18.29 -5.52 -1.29
CA HIS A 42 18.41 -5.79 0.15
C HIS A 42 18.06 -4.58 1.01
N GLN A 43 18.53 -3.38 0.63
CA GLN A 43 18.14 -2.13 1.31
C GLN A 43 16.64 -1.87 1.19
N TYR A 44 16.00 -2.20 0.07
CA TYR A 44 14.56 -2.05 -0.14
C TYR A 44 13.74 -3.08 0.63
N VAL A 45 14.15 -4.36 0.62
CA VAL A 45 13.51 -5.41 1.40
C VAL A 45 13.67 -5.14 2.89
N TYR A 46 14.87 -4.76 3.34
CA TYR A 46 15.09 -4.30 4.71
C TYR A 46 14.23 -3.06 5.02
N ALA A 47 14.14 -2.13 4.07
CA ALA A 47 13.36 -0.92 4.23
C ALA A 47 11.87 -1.20 4.41
N TYR A 48 11.33 -2.07 3.57
CA TYR A 48 9.96 -2.57 3.60
C TYR A 48 9.67 -3.34 4.88
N ASN A 49 10.51 -4.30 5.27
CA ASN A 49 10.34 -5.08 6.49
C ASN A 49 10.37 -4.21 7.74
N MET A 50 11.28 -3.25 7.80
CA MET A 50 11.31 -2.28 8.89
C MET A 50 10.10 -1.33 8.86
N SER A 51 9.58 -0.96 7.68
CA SER A 51 8.32 -0.20 7.58
C SER A 51 7.14 -1.00 8.14
N LEU A 52 7.03 -2.29 7.77
CA LEU A 52 6.04 -3.21 8.33
C LEU A 52 6.20 -3.34 9.86
N TRP A 53 7.43 -3.51 10.34
CA TRP A 53 7.73 -3.65 11.76
C TRP A 53 7.39 -2.38 12.54
N CYS A 54 7.83 -1.21 12.07
CA CYS A 54 7.50 0.08 12.68
C CYS A 54 5.98 0.34 12.64
N SER A 55 5.31 0.01 11.54
CA SER A 55 3.85 0.14 11.44
C SER A 55 3.13 -0.76 12.42
N GLY A 56 3.57 -2.02 12.57
CA GLY A 56 3.02 -2.94 13.56
C GLY A 56 3.29 -2.51 14.99
N TYR A 57 4.50 -2.04 15.29
CA TYR A 57 4.84 -1.54 16.61
C TYR A 57 3.99 -0.30 16.96
N ALA A 58 3.87 0.67 16.04
CA ALA A 58 3.10 1.89 16.26
C ALA A 58 1.63 1.62 16.61
N GLN A 59 1.03 0.60 15.96
CA GLN A 59 -0.33 0.15 16.24
C GLN A 59 -0.53 -0.36 17.67
N THR A 60 0.51 -0.92 18.31
CA THR A 60 0.44 -1.41 19.69
C THR A 60 0.62 -0.31 20.76
N ILE A 61 1.06 0.89 20.37
CA ILE A 61 1.32 1.97 21.32
C ILE A 61 -0.02 2.60 21.74
N PRO A 62 -0.37 2.57 23.03
CA PRO A 62 -1.63 3.13 23.50
C PRO A 62 -1.66 4.65 23.36
N LEU A 63 -2.69 5.15 22.67
CA LEU A 63 -2.91 6.59 22.46
C LEU A 63 -3.82 7.22 23.52
N THR A 64 -4.67 6.43 24.17
CA THR A 64 -5.50 6.87 25.28
C THR A 64 -5.26 5.96 26.48
N SER A 65 -4.80 6.54 27.59
CA SER A 65 -4.85 5.85 28.88
C SER A 65 -5.70 6.67 29.85
N LEU A 66 -6.73 6.02 30.39
CA LEU A 66 -7.72 6.62 31.29
C LEU A 66 -7.13 6.99 32.67
N ARG A 67 -5.89 6.59 32.98
CA ARG A 67 -5.34 6.66 34.36
C ARG A 67 -3.89 7.18 34.49
N ARG A 68 -3.25 7.72 33.44
CA ARG A 68 -1.85 8.19 33.53
C ARG A 68 -1.72 9.70 33.37
N SER A 69 -0.69 10.27 34.01
CA SER A 69 -0.35 11.70 33.97
C SER A 69 -0.14 12.22 32.53
N ASN A 70 -0.35 13.52 32.33
CA ASN A 70 -0.19 14.19 31.02
C ASN A 70 1.21 13.97 30.42
N LYS A 71 2.25 13.90 31.25
CA LYS A 71 3.63 13.59 30.83
C LYS A 71 3.75 12.22 30.16
N HIS A 72 3.06 11.21 30.67
CA HIS A 72 3.06 9.86 30.07
C HIS A 72 2.30 9.83 28.74
N LYS A 73 1.15 10.51 28.66
CA LYS A 73 0.40 10.64 27.41
C LYS A 73 1.23 11.30 26.30
N TYR A 74 1.91 12.39 26.64
CA TYR A 74 2.83 13.07 25.71
C TYR A 74 3.99 12.18 25.25
N LYS A 75 4.60 11.41 26.17
CA LYS A 75 5.67 10.46 25.82
C LYS A 75 5.17 9.37 24.87
N GLN A 76 3.98 8.81 25.10
CA GLN A 76 3.39 7.78 24.24
C GLN A 76 3.03 8.34 22.86
N TYR A 77 2.43 9.53 22.81
CA TYR A 77 2.16 10.26 21.57
C TYR A 77 3.44 10.44 20.75
N ASN A 78 4.50 11.00 21.35
CA ASN A 78 5.77 11.22 20.67
C ASN A 78 6.43 9.92 20.23
N SER A 79 6.32 8.84 21.02
CA SER A 79 6.86 7.53 20.65
C SER A 79 6.12 6.95 19.43
N CYS A 80 4.79 7.02 19.41
CA CYS A 80 4.01 6.55 18.26
C CYS A 80 4.30 7.40 17.02
N PHE A 81 4.23 8.72 17.15
CA PHE A 81 4.51 9.65 16.06
C PHE A 81 5.93 9.48 15.48
N SER A 82 6.96 9.42 16.32
CA SER A 82 8.34 9.20 15.85
C SER A 82 8.52 7.84 15.16
N THR A 83 7.85 6.78 15.65
CA THR A 83 7.85 5.47 15.00
C THR A 83 7.17 5.52 13.62
N LEU A 84 6.04 6.22 13.50
CA LEU A 84 5.34 6.40 12.23
C LEU A 84 6.13 7.28 11.26
N LEU A 85 6.89 8.27 11.73
CA LEU A 85 7.78 9.01 10.84
C LEU A 85 8.83 8.09 10.20
N GLN A 86 9.31 7.05 10.91
CA GLN A 86 10.24 6.07 10.33
C GLN A 86 9.61 5.21 9.22
N THR A 87 8.28 5.02 9.23
CA THR A 87 7.58 4.30 8.15
C THR A 87 7.46 5.18 6.89
N ILE A 88 7.37 6.49 7.06
CA ILE A 88 7.21 7.49 5.99
C ILE A 88 8.50 7.74 5.21
N TYR A 89 9.67 7.68 5.85
CA TYR A 89 10.97 7.94 5.20
C TYR A 89 11.26 7.06 3.97
N ARG A 90 10.43 6.02 3.74
CA ARG A 90 10.57 5.06 2.66
C ARG A 90 9.48 5.17 1.59
N ASP A 91 8.62 6.18 1.69
CA ASP A 91 7.57 6.57 0.73
C ASP A 91 6.54 5.46 0.43
N ALA A 92 6.31 4.57 1.39
CA ALA A 92 5.22 3.62 1.33
C ALA A 92 3.91 4.36 1.62
N VAL A 93 2.95 4.26 0.70
CA VAL A 93 1.61 4.85 0.86
C VAL A 93 0.95 4.39 2.16
N SER A 94 1.11 3.12 2.52
CA SER A 94 0.63 2.54 3.78
C SER A 94 1.19 3.27 5.03
N GLY A 95 2.45 3.70 4.99
CA GLY A 95 3.07 4.48 6.08
C GLY A 95 2.44 5.86 6.24
N TRP A 96 2.18 6.56 5.13
CA TRP A 96 1.46 7.84 5.13
C TRP A 96 0.04 7.69 5.65
N LEU A 97 -0.67 6.64 5.21
CA LEU A 97 -2.02 6.36 5.66
C LEU A 97 -2.08 6.02 7.15
N MET A 98 -1.10 5.27 7.67
CA MET A 98 -1.00 4.99 9.10
C MET A 98 -0.78 6.27 9.93
N LEU A 99 0.00 7.22 9.40
CA LEU A 99 0.14 8.54 10.04
C LEU A 99 -1.16 9.35 9.97
N ALA A 100 -1.89 9.29 8.85
CA ALA A 100 -3.20 9.91 8.76
C ALA A 100 -4.18 9.30 9.79
N SER A 101 -4.18 7.97 9.96
CA SER A 101 -4.97 7.27 10.98
C SER A 101 -4.61 7.75 12.39
N PHE A 102 -3.32 7.93 12.68
CA PHE A 102 -2.89 8.50 13.95
C PHE A 102 -3.50 9.89 14.20
N PHE A 103 -3.42 10.80 13.22
CA PHE A 103 -4.01 12.14 13.35
C PHE A 103 -5.53 12.10 13.47
N TYR A 104 -6.19 11.19 12.77
CA TYR A 104 -7.61 10.91 12.94
C TYR A 104 -7.95 10.49 14.38
N MET A 105 -7.21 9.53 14.94
CA MET A 105 -7.45 9.01 16.29
C MET A 105 -7.23 10.06 17.38
N VAL A 106 -6.34 11.03 17.16
CA VAL A 106 -6.15 12.17 18.07
C VAL A 106 -7.02 13.39 17.71
N LYS A 107 -8.01 13.22 16.83
CA LYS A 107 -8.99 14.23 16.39
C LYS A 107 -8.37 15.47 15.72
N GLN A 108 -7.19 15.33 15.12
CA GLN A 108 -6.53 16.38 14.33
C GLN A 108 -6.87 16.18 12.84
N TYR A 109 -8.15 16.32 12.50
CA TYR A 109 -8.69 15.98 11.18
C TYR A 109 -8.04 16.78 10.04
N ASP A 110 -7.69 18.06 10.25
CA ASP A 110 -7.02 18.88 9.22
C ASP A 110 -5.66 18.32 8.79
N LYS A 111 -4.88 17.84 9.77
CA LYS A 111 -3.58 17.22 9.49
C LYS A 111 -3.75 15.88 8.80
N ALA A 112 -4.74 15.10 9.24
CA ALA A 112 -5.09 13.83 8.59
C ALA A 112 -5.47 14.07 7.11
N LEU A 113 -6.35 15.04 6.83
CA LEU A 113 -6.77 15.42 5.48
C LEU A 113 -5.59 15.90 4.63
N HIS A 114 -4.70 16.74 5.17
CA HIS A 114 -3.52 17.19 4.45
C HIS A 114 -2.62 16.01 4.03
N ILE A 115 -2.39 15.05 4.92
CA ILE A 115 -1.62 13.84 4.62
C ILE A 115 -2.35 12.96 3.61
N LEU A 116 -3.68 12.84 3.73
CA LEU A 116 -4.50 12.06 2.82
C LEU A 116 -4.43 12.61 1.40
N VAL A 117 -4.59 13.92 1.20
CA VAL A 117 -4.44 14.58 -0.11
C VAL A 117 -3.04 14.32 -0.68
N TYR A 118 -1.99 14.49 0.13
CA TYR A 118 -0.64 14.18 -0.31
C TYR A 118 -0.48 12.70 -0.70
N SER A 119 -0.95 11.77 0.13
CA SER A 119 -0.89 10.33 -0.14
C SER A 119 -1.68 9.95 -1.40
N LEU A 120 -2.83 10.58 -1.61
CA LEU A 120 -3.70 10.35 -2.76
C LEU A 120 -3.02 10.79 -4.05
N SER A 121 -2.33 11.95 -4.02
CA SER A 121 -1.52 12.43 -5.16
C SER A 121 -0.37 11.48 -5.54
N LYS A 122 0.01 10.56 -4.64
CA LYS A 122 1.00 9.53 -4.91
C LYS A 122 0.40 8.29 -5.56
N PHE A 123 -0.91 8.09 -5.61
CA PHE A 123 -1.49 7.03 -6.46
C PHE A 123 -1.50 7.54 -7.90
N THR A 124 -0.47 7.21 -8.66
CA THR A 124 -0.50 7.38 -10.12
C THR A 124 -1.06 6.12 -10.78
N PRO A 125 -1.72 6.19 -11.94
CA PRO A 125 -2.16 5.01 -12.69
C PRO A 125 -1.00 4.06 -13.02
N GLU A 126 0.21 4.59 -13.14
CA GLU A 126 1.43 3.78 -13.31
C GLU A 126 1.77 2.90 -12.09
N LYS A 127 1.09 3.07 -10.95
CA LYS A 127 1.21 2.24 -9.74
C LYS A 127 0.31 1.01 -9.73
N LEU A 128 -0.53 0.83 -10.75
CA LEU A 128 -1.53 -0.23 -10.89
C LEU A 128 -0.99 -1.67 -11.01
N TYR A 129 0.32 -1.88 -10.96
CA TYR A 129 0.93 -3.14 -11.38
C TYR A 129 1.23 -4.12 -10.25
N SER A 130 0.73 -3.89 -9.03
CA SER A 130 0.95 -4.79 -7.90
C SER A 130 0.28 -6.17 -8.04
N PHE A 131 -0.58 -6.35 -9.05
CA PHE A 131 -1.38 -7.57 -9.25
C PHE A 131 -1.08 -8.31 -10.57
N MET A 132 -0.03 -7.92 -11.29
CA MET A 132 0.44 -8.71 -12.43
C MET A 132 1.13 -9.99 -11.94
N GLU A 133 0.95 -11.10 -12.66
CA GLU A 133 1.77 -12.29 -12.42
C GLU A 133 3.25 -11.94 -12.55
N MET A 134 4.11 -12.60 -11.77
CA MET A 134 5.56 -12.38 -11.84
C MET A 134 6.13 -12.56 -13.26
N SER A 135 5.49 -13.40 -14.07
CA SER A 135 5.74 -13.61 -15.51
C SER A 135 5.47 -12.34 -16.34
N ASP A 136 4.36 -11.66 -16.11
CA ASP A 136 3.97 -10.41 -16.79
C ASP A 136 4.81 -9.21 -16.32
N ILE A 137 5.11 -9.16 -15.02
CA ILE A 137 6.05 -8.21 -14.44
C ILE A 137 7.43 -8.39 -15.08
N HIS A 138 7.90 -9.64 -15.23
CA HIS A 138 9.18 -9.96 -15.86
C HIS A 138 9.21 -9.58 -17.35
N ASN A 139 8.18 -9.94 -18.13
CA ASN A 139 8.07 -9.61 -19.55
C ASN A 139 8.01 -8.10 -19.81
N ARG A 140 7.33 -7.34 -18.96
CA ARG A 140 7.29 -5.87 -19.07
C ARG A 140 8.55 -5.20 -18.52
N LEU A 141 9.18 -5.74 -17.47
CA LEU A 141 10.51 -5.30 -17.01
C LEU A 141 11.59 -5.52 -18.09
N LEU A 142 11.50 -6.60 -18.87
CA LEU A 142 12.38 -6.82 -20.02
C LEU A 142 12.15 -5.76 -21.11
N LYS A 143 10.89 -5.39 -21.39
CA LYS A 143 10.56 -4.28 -22.30
C LYS A 143 11.05 -2.91 -21.78
N LEU A 144 10.93 -2.66 -20.47
CA LEU A 144 11.33 -1.41 -19.80
C LEU A 144 12.85 -1.32 -19.51
N LYS A 145 13.59 -2.43 -19.50
CA LYS A 145 15.07 -2.47 -19.38
C LYS A 145 15.78 -1.72 -20.52
N SER A 146 15.09 -1.46 -21.63
CA SER A 146 15.55 -0.56 -22.70
C SER A 146 15.65 0.91 -22.24
N PHE A 147 14.97 1.28 -21.14
CA PHE A 147 15.01 2.61 -20.54
C PHE A 147 15.85 2.62 -19.24
N GLN A 148 16.96 3.37 -19.26
CA GLN A 148 17.93 3.67 -18.21
C GLN A 148 17.67 3.18 -16.75
N LYS A 149 18.68 2.49 -16.20
CA LYS A 149 18.76 1.81 -14.88
C LYS A 149 18.29 2.58 -13.64
N LYS A 150 18.32 3.92 -13.62
CA LYS A 150 17.85 4.72 -12.47
C LYS A 150 16.31 4.76 -12.35
N LYS A 151 15.57 4.41 -13.41
CA LYS A 151 14.11 4.39 -13.39
C LYS A 151 13.54 3.11 -12.81
N ILE A 152 14.23 1.97 -12.88
CA ILE A 152 13.68 0.68 -12.44
C ILE A 152 13.34 0.69 -10.95
N VAL A 153 14.23 1.17 -10.09
CA VAL A 153 13.97 1.30 -8.65
C VAL A 153 12.82 2.26 -8.33
N ARG A 154 12.69 3.37 -9.08
CA ARG A 154 11.52 4.24 -9.00
C ARG A 154 10.26 3.49 -9.46
N ILE A 155 10.35 2.71 -10.54
CA ILE A 155 9.25 1.89 -11.05
C ILE A 155 8.84 0.82 -10.04
N TRP A 156 9.73 0.14 -9.32
CA TRP A 156 9.36 -0.79 -8.24
C TRP A 156 8.67 -0.08 -7.07
N LYS A 157 9.14 1.11 -6.67
CA LYS A 157 8.47 1.97 -5.68
C LYS A 157 7.10 2.49 -6.16
N ILE A 158 6.94 2.65 -7.47
CA ILE A 158 5.71 3.08 -8.12
C ILE A 158 4.76 1.87 -8.22
N MET A 159 5.22 0.69 -8.63
CA MET A 159 4.40 -0.48 -8.94
C MET A 159 3.78 -1.20 -7.74
N LEU A 160 4.29 -1.00 -6.52
CA LEU A 160 3.72 -1.62 -5.32
C LEU A 160 2.82 -0.62 -4.59
N VAL A 161 1.54 -0.57 -4.99
CA VAL A 161 0.51 -0.07 -4.08
C VAL A 161 0.39 -1.09 -2.95
N ASP A 162 1.00 -0.76 -1.81
CA ASP A 162 0.90 -1.58 -0.60
C ASP A 162 -0.54 -1.61 -0.07
N TYR A 163 -0.89 -2.57 0.78
CA TYR A 163 -2.17 -2.64 1.47
C TYR A 163 -2.03 -2.16 2.92
N MET A 164 -3.13 -1.68 3.48
CA MET A 164 -3.21 -1.38 4.90
C MET A 164 -3.54 -2.65 5.68
N LYS A 165 -2.79 -2.91 6.75
CA LYS A 165 -3.03 -4.04 7.66
C LYS A 165 -3.24 -3.54 9.08
N PHE A 166 -4.38 -3.91 9.66
CA PHE A 166 -4.76 -3.61 11.04
C PHE A 166 -4.76 -4.86 11.91
N TYR A 167 -4.16 -4.74 13.10
CA TYR A 167 -4.16 -5.80 14.11
C TYR A 167 -5.33 -5.60 15.11
N GLN A 168 -5.91 -6.70 15.61
CA GLN A 168 -7.10 -6.73 16.48
C GLN A 168 -7.13 -5.70 17.64
N ASN A 169 -5.96 -5.37 18.21
CA ASN A 169 -5.82 -4.45 19.35
C ASN A 169 -5.11 -3.13 18.99
N SER A 170 -5.16 -2.75 17.72
CA SER A 170 -4.48 -1.56 17.23
C SER A 170 -5.19 -0.29 17.68
N TRP A 171 -4.41 0.62 18.27
CA TRP A 171 -4.88 1.96 18.67
C TRP A 171 -5.03 2.93 17.50
N LEU A 172 -4.65 2.50 16.29
CA LEU A 172 -4.74 3.27 15.06
C LEU A 172 -5.95 2.90 14.20
N ILE A 173 -6.80 1.97 14.68
CA ILE A 173 -8.04 1.61 13.99
C ILE A 173 -9.10 2.68 14.26
N PRO A 174 -9.68 3.30 13.21
CA PRO A 174 -10.85 4.14 13.35
C PRO A 174 -11.98 3.40 14.08
N HIS A 175 -12.68 4.07 14.98
CA HIS A 175 -13.74 3.45 15.79
C HIS A 175 -14.77 2.70 14.92
N GLU A 176 -15.12 3.28 13.77
CA GLU A 176 -16.08 2.79 12.79
C GLU A 176 -15.67 1.44 12.15
N LEU A 177 -14.36 1.11 12.18
CA LEU A 177 -13.81 -0.14 11.66
C LEU A 177 -13.56 -1.19 12.74
N GLN A 178 -13.74 -0.89 14.03
CA GLN A 178 -13.37 -1.81 15.10
C GLN A 178 -14.05 -3.18 14.98
N MET A 179 -15.31 -3.24 14.53
CA MET A 179 -16.01 -4.51 14.33
C MET A 179 -15.36 -5.39 13.24
N GLU A 180 -14.84 -4.78 12.18
CA GLU A 180 -14.19 -5.50 11.08
C GLU A 180 -12.85 -6.11 11.53
N VAL A 181 -12.13 -5.41 12.41
CA VAL A 181 -10.83 -5.86 12.91
C VAL A 181 -10.93 -6.75 14.16
N LYS A 182 -12.10 -6.80 14.80
CA LYS A 182 -12.31 -7.56 16.05
C LYS A 182 -12.13 -9.07 15.88
N TYR A 183 -12.40 -9.61 14.70
CA TYR A 183 -12.43 -11.06 14.50
C TYR A 183 -11.18 -11.62 13.81
N THR A 184 -10.47 -10.81 13.03
CA THR A 184 -9.28 -11.23 12.27
C THR A 184 -8.35 -10.05 11.99
N ASN A 185 -7.13 -10.33 11.51
CA ASN A 185 -6.27 -9.30 10.94
C ASN A 185 -6.93 -8.72 9.68
N PHE A 186 -7.36 -7.47 9.74
CA PHE A 186 -8.05 -6.82 8.64
C PHE A 186 -7.04 -6.23 7.67
N SER A 187 -7.14 -6.59 6.39
CA SER A 187 -6.28 -6.06 5.34
C SER A 187 -7.14 -5.43 4.25
N ILE A 188 -6.76 -4.25 3.79
CA ILE A 188 -7.54 -3.47 2.83
C ILE A 188 -6.63 -2.72 1.85
N SER A 189 -7.10 -2.56 0.63
CA SER A 189 -6.45 -1.71 -0.36
C SER A 189 -6.22 -0.30 0.19
N SER A 190 -4.98 0.20 0.06
CA SER A 190 -4.60 1.53 0.57
C SER A 190 -5.46 2.65 0.00
N ILE A 191 -5.87 2.56 -1.27
CA ILE A 191 -6.70 3.61 -1.89
C ILE A 191 -8.12 3.63 -1.33
N VAL A 192 -8.71 2.45 -1.13
CA VAL A 192 -10.04 2.31 -0.50
C VAL A 192 -9.99 2.89 0.91
N TYR A 193 -8.94 2.54 1.67
CA TYR A 193 -8.75 3.08 3.03
C TYR A 193 -8.53 4.60 3.03
N ALA A 194 -7.78 5.14 2.07
CA ALA A 194 -7.52 6.58 1.97
C ALA A 194 -8.82 7.37 1.80
N TYR A 195 -9.66 7.01 0.83
CA TYR A 195 -10.94 7.67 0.60
C TYR A 195 -11.92 7.48 1.76
N PHE A 196 -11.92 6.30 2.39
CA PHE A 196 -12.72 6.06 3.57
C PHE A 196 -12.28 6.91 4.77
N LEU A 197 -10.97 7.01 5.03
CA LEU A 197 -10.46 7.85 6.12
C LEU A 197 -10.71 9.33 5.86
N GLN A 198 -10.65 9.77 4.59
CA GLN A 198 -11.03 11.11 4.18
C GLN A 198 -12.51 11.38 4.46
N PHE A 199 -13.38 10.44 4.07
CA PHE A 199 -14.81 10.48 4.41
C PHE A 199 -15.02 10.62 5.92
N LEU A 200 -14.36 9.81 6.75
CA LEU A 200 -14.48 9.88 8.20
C LEU A 200 -14.04 11.25 8.76
N CYS A 201 -12.94 11.80 8.26
CA CYS A 201 -12.48 13.13 8.68
C CYS A 201 -13.52 14.21 8.37
N HIS A 202 -14.12 14.21 7.17
CA HIS A 202 -15.18 15.15 6.81
C HIS A 202 -16.47 14.89 7.62
N HIS A 203 -16.81 13.63 7.86
CA HIS A 203 -17.98 13.24 8.66
C HIS A 203 -17.90 13.80 10.08
N HIS A 204 -16.77 13.60 10.77
CA HIS A 204 -16.56 14.14 12.12
C HIS A 204 -16.43 15.67 12.17
N ARG A 205 -16.21 16.31 11.02
CA ARG A 205 -16.27 17.77 10.85
C ARG A 205 -17.64 18.29 10.43
N ASN A 206 -18.64 17.42 10.22
CA ASN A 206 -19.97 17.74 9.68
C ASN A 206 -19.93 18.37 8.28
N GLU A 207 -18.96 17.97 7.45
CA GLU A 207 -18.76 18.49 6.09
C GLU A 207 -19.48 17.61 5.05
N PHE A 208 -20.82 17.68 5.07
CA PHE A 208 -21.68 16.76 4.30
C PHE A 208 -21.38 16.71 2.80
N ARG A 209 -21.08 17.86 2.17
CA ARG A 209 -20.77 17.90 0.74
C ARG A 209 -19.51 17.10 0.43
N GLN A 210 -18.45 17.31 1.21
CA GLN A 210 -17.19 16.60 1.07
C GLN A 210 -17.34 15.11 1.40
N CYS A 211 -18.21 14.74 2.34
CA CYS A 211 -18.57 13.35 2.59
C CYS A 211 -19.18 12.71 1.33
N GLN A 212 -20.11 13.38 0.66
CA GLN A 212 -20.74 12.87 -0.56
C GLN A 212 -19.72 12.72 -1.70
N ASP A 213 -18.81 13.67 -1.87
CA ASP A 213 -17.74 13.59 -2.87
C ASP A 213 -16.81 12.39 -2.59
N CYS A 214 -16.42 12.17 -1.33
CA CYS A 214 -15.61 11.02 -0.93
C CYS A 214 -16.35 9.70 -1.14
N LEU A 215 -17.63 9.63 -0.76
CA LEU A 215 -18.47 8.44 -0.93
C LEU A 215 -18.68 8.09 -2.40
N HIS A 216 -18.93 9.09 -3.25
CA HIS A 216 -19.04 8.91 -4.69
C HIS A 216 -17.74 8.33 -5.27
N THR A 217 -16.60 8.92 -4.90
CA THR A 217 -15.28 8.45 -5.34
C THR A 217 -15.00 7.03 -4.86
N LEU A 218 -15.35 6.72 -3.61
CA LEU A 218 -15.21 5.38 -3.02
C LEU A 218 -16.04 4.34 -3.79
N LYS A 219 -17.29 4.65 -4.16
CA LYS A 219 -18.14 3.80 -5.02
C LYS A 219 -17.46 3.51 -6.36
N LEU A 220 -16.92 4.54 -7.01
CA LEU A 220 -16.21 4.39 -8.29
C LEU A 220 -14.99 3.48 -8.16
N VAL A 221 -14.13 3.72 -7.15
CA VAL A 221 -12.93 2.90 -6.92
C VAL A 221 -13.26 1.42 -6.72
N ILE A 222 -14.34 1.12 -5.99
CA ILE A 222 -14.77 -0.25 -5.71
C ILE A 222 -15.38 -0.92 -6.96
N ALA A 223 -16.23 -0.19 -7.69
CA ALA A 223 -16.88 -0.67 -8.91
C ALA A 223 -15.86 -1.00 -10.01
N GLU A 224 -14.86 -0.13 -10.19
CA GLU A 224 -13.76 -0.33 -11.15
C GLU A 224 -12.70 -1.34 -10.65
N HIS A 225 -12.90 -1.93 -9.46
CA HIS A 225 -11.94 -2.82 -8.82
C HIS A 225 -10.52 -2.24 -8.72
N TYR A 226 -10.42 -0.92 -8.64
CA TYR A 226 -9.17 -0.18 -8.75
C TYR A 226 -8.27 -0.48 -7.54
N CYS A 227 -7.15 -1.18 -7.80
CA CYS A 227 -6.27 -1.74 -6.76
C CYS A 227 -6.92 -2.78 -5.83
N ILE A 228 -7.92 -3.52 -6.31
CA ILE A 228 -8.66 -4.58 -5.59
C ILE A 228 -8.76 -5.87 -6.42
N GLU A 229 -8.19 -5.89 -7.62
CA GLU A 229 -8.30 -7.01 -8.55
C GLU A 229 -7.51 -8.25 -8.07
N GLY A 230 -8.08 -9.45 -8.25
CA GLY A 230 -7.42 -10.72 -7.96
C GLY A 230 -7.44 -11.22 -6.51
N GLN A 231 -7.89 -10.43 -5.51
CA GLN A 231 -7.95 -10.87 -4.11
C GLN A 231 -9.35 -10.73 -3.50
N ILE A 232 -10.03 -11.86 -3.31
CA ILE A 232 -11.37 -11.98 -2.71
C ILE A 232 -11.46 -11.23 -1.38
N THR A 233 -10.45 -11.36 -0.52
CA THR A 233 -10.39 -10.71 0.80
C THR A 233 -10.40 -9.19 0.73
N PHE A 234 -9.69 -8.58 -0.22
CA PHE A 234 -9.68 -7.12 -0.41
C PHE A 234 -10.99 -6.61 -0.97
N LYS A 235 -11.65 -7.37 -1.85
CA LYS A 235 -12.98 -7.01 -2.35
C LYS A 235 -14.01 -7.02 -1.22
N SER A 236 -14.05 -8.08 -0.42
CA SER A 236 -14.91 -8.17 0.77
C SER A 236 -14.68 -7.00 1.73
N ALA A 237 -13.41 -6.73 2.08
CA ALA A 237 -13.05 -5.60 2.93
C ALA A 237 -13.50 -4.24 2.36
N ALA A 238 -13.37 -4.03 1.06
CA ALA A 238 -13.76 -2.79 0.41
C ALA A 238 -15.28 -2.56 0.44
N TYR A 239 -16.07 -3.61 0.20
CA TYR A 239 -17.52 -3.52 0.33
C TYR A 239 -17.98 -3.24 1.76
N ASN A 240 -17.35 -3.86 2.77
CA ASN A 240 -17.65 -3.58 4.18
C ASN A 240 -17.38 -2.12 4.53
N ILE A 241 -16.29 -1.56 3.99
CA ILE A 241 -15.96 -0.14 4.13
C ILE A 241 -17.02 0.75 3.48
N LEU A 242 -17.45 0.45 2.26
CA LEU A 242 -18.48 1.22 1.55
C LEU A 242 -19.78 1.24 2.35
N VAL A 243 -20.19 0.07 2.84
CA VAL A 243 -21.35 -0.09 3.70
C VAL A 243 -21.26 0.80 4.94
N ILE A 244 -20.12 0.80 5.65
CA ILE A 244 -19.92 1.65 6.82
C ILE A 244 -20.13 3.12 6.45
N ALA A 245 -19.54 3.57 5.34
CA ALA A 245 -19.67 4.95 4.88
C ALA A 245 -21.13 5.31 4.54
N LEU A 246 -21.88 4.39 3.91
CA LEU A 246 -23.30 4.57 3.60
C LEU A 246 -24.15 4.66 4.87
N GLN A 247 -23.91 3.79 5.85
CA GLN A 247 -24.59 3.84 7.15
C GLN A 247 -24.36 5.17 7.87
N LEU A 248 -23.12 5.65 7.89
CA LEU A 248 -22.77 6.95 8.51
C LEU A 248 -23.36 8.14 7.75
N SER A 249 -23.60 7.99 6.46
CA SER A 249 -24.25 9.02 5.63
C SER A 249 -25.78 9.03 5.75
N GLY A 250 -26.37 8.08 6.50
CA GLY A 250 -27.82 7.91 6.64
C GLY A 250 -28.50 7.19 5.47
N ASP A 251 -27.75 6.70 4.48
CA ASP A 251 -28.27 5.96 3.33
C ASP A 251 -28.37 4.47 3.65
N HIS A 252 -29.30 4.12 4.53
CA HIS A 252 -29.49 2.76 5.03
C HIS A 252 -29.95 1.78 3.95
N GLU A 253 -30.70 2.26 2.96
CA GLU A 253 -31.18 1.43 1.86
C GLU A 253 -30.03 1.04 0.91
N ALA A 254 -29.21 1.99 0.48
CA ALA A 254 -28.02 1.67 -0.31
C ALA A 254 -27.02 0.84 0.49
N ALA A 255 -26.88 1.07 1.81
CA ALA A 255 -26.06 0.22 2.67
C ALA A 255 -26.55 -1.24 2.65
N ARG A 256 -27.87 -1.46 2.73
CA ARG A 256 -28.47 -2.79 2.64
C ARG A 256 -28.24 -3.45 1.29
N GLN A 257 -28.38 -2.71 0.19
CA GLN A 257 -28.11 -3.23 -1.15
C GLN A 257 -26.63 -3.62 -1.32
N ALA A 258 -25.71 -2.77 -0.85
CA ALA A 258 -24.27 -3.06 -0.85
C ALA A 258 -23.93 -4.29 0.00
N PHE A 259 -24.63 -4.51 1.11
CA PHE A 259 -24.50 -5.73 1.90
C PHE A 259 -24.93 -6.98 1.15
N ILE A 260 -26.12 -6.97 0.54
CA ILE A 260 -26.64 -8.11 -0.23
C ILE A 260 -25.64 -8.47 -1.33
N HIS A 261 -25.19 -7.46 -2.08
CA HIS A 261 -24.20 -7.66 -3.12
C HIS A 261 -22.87 -8.24 -2.59
N SER A 262 -22.40 -7.76 -1.42
CA SER A 262 -21.20 -8.29 -0.76
C SER A 262 -21.37 -9.75 -0.31
N VAL A 263 -22.55 -10.13 0.19
CA VAL A 263 -22.83 -11.52 0.61
C VAL A 263 -22.97 -12.45 -0.59
N ASP A 264 -23.65 -12.01 -1.65
CA ASP A 264 -23.84 -12.80 -2.87
C ASP A 264 -22.49 -13.13 -3.53
N ILE A 265 -21.53 -12.20 -3.46
CA ILE A 265 -20.18 -12.40 -4.00
C ILE A 265 -19.29 -13.17 -3.00
N PHE A 266 -19.50 -12.99 -1.68
CA PHE A 266 -18.63 -13.53 -0.62
C PHE A 266 -19.41 -14.20 0.53
N PRO A 267 -20.00 -15.39 0.31
CA PRO A 267 -20.93 -16.00 1.27
C PRO A 267 -20.28 -16.54 2.57
N ASN A 268 -18.97 -16.85 2.56
CA ASN A 268 -18.31 -17.58 3.67
C ASN A 268 -17.30 -16.75 4.50
N GLU A 269 -16.95 -15.52 4.09
CA GLU A 269 -15.86 -14.73 4.70
C GLU A 269 -16.29 -13.32 5.12
N ASN A 270 -17.58 -13.11 5.39
CA ASN A 270 -18.12 -11.77 5.46
C ASN A 270 -18.74 -11.42 6.82
N THR A 271 -18.09 -10.49 7.52
CA THR A 271 -18.66 -9.76 8.67
C THR A 271 -19.98 -9.05 8.34
N SER A 272 -20.28 -8.86 7.04
CA SER A 272 -21.57 -8.39 6.54
C SER A 272 -22.76 -9.21 7.02
N ILE A 273 -22.62 -10.53 7.16
CA ILE A 273 -23.72 -11.39 7.65
C ILE A 273 -24.11 -10.97 9.08
N LYS A 274 -23.11 -10.80 9.96
CA LYS A 274 -23.34 -10.36 11.35
C LYS A 274 -23.96 -8.97 11.42
N ARG A 275 -23.62 -8.07 10.49
CA ARG A 275 -24.21 -6.73 10.44
C ARG A 275 -25.64 -6.74 9.90
N LEU A 276 -25.95 -7.57 8.90
CA LEU A 276 -27.33 -7.76 8.42
C LEU A 276 -28.24 -8.27 9.54
N GLU A 277 -27.76 -9.24 10.33
CA GLU A 277 -28.48 -9.73 11.51
C GLU A 277 -28.77 -8.60 12.52
N LEU A 278 -27.78 -7.76 12.83
CA LEU A 278 -27.93 -6.60 13.72
C LEU A 278 -28.82 -5.47 13.18
N MET A 279 -28.98 -5.36 11.86
CA MET A 279 -29.88 -4.36 11.24
C MET A 279 -31.32 -4.85 11.14
N SER A 280 -31.54 -6.16 11.24
CA SER A 280 -32.88 -6.78 11.22
C SER A 280 -33.53 -6.93 12.60
N SER A 281 -32.76 -6.69 13.68
CA SER A 281 -33.21 -6.68 15.09
C SER A 281 -33.59 -5.28 15.56
#